data_AF-A0A653RN56-F1
#
_entry.id   AF-A0A653RN56-F1
#
_cell.length_a   1.000
_cell.length_b   1.000
_cell.length_c   1.000
_cell.angle_alpha   90.00
_cell.angle_beta   90.00
_cell.angle_gamma   90.00
#
_symmetry.space_group_name_H-M   'P 1'
#
loop_
_entity.id
_entity.type
_entity.pdbx_description
1 polymer ?
#
loop_
_entity_poly.entity_id
_entity_poly.type
_entity_poly.pdbx_seq_one_letter_code
_entity_poly.pdbx_strand_id
1 'polypeptide(L)'
;MFADAGLEPRLSYRPKGEEIDGAIWFEGRTILIEAKWTQGFHPASSIYQFKGKVDGKLSGTLGLFISMNGFSPDSVDALVAGKELNLILADGDDIRTLANTTLTASEALRRKLREAGEYGNPSFPLSSIVHDSPALPGGRIVITEGQADVLYLQSVQTLLGTSATPRIVSAGGPSAMPSLVQSLLTVGETPSIVLVIDQDLESSPLHEALRSLQTEAESRGTAIELIWVEPELEVALGLSSPDVPWEARKWLRQSSPDEVIRRLRTTDVPSLARSNDSLRQLLRALGVNTAA
;
A
#
# COMPACT_ATOMS: atom_id res chain seq x y z
N MET A 1 3.13 -16.67 -17.03
CA MET A 1 3.18 -15.74 -15.89
C MET A 1 4.52 -15.77 -15.15
N PHE A 2 4.84 -16.80 -14.35
CA PHE A 2 6.10 -16.80 -13.57
C PHE A 2 7.38 -16.89 -14.43
N ALA A 3 7.37 -17.70 -15.50
CA ALA A 3 8.50 -17.78 -16.44
C ALA A 3 8.73 -16.44 -17.14
N ASP A 4 7.66 -15.82 -17.63
CA ASP A 4 7.68 -14.51 -18.31
C ASP A 4 8.21 -13.40 -17.39
N ALA A 5 8.02 -13.54 -16.07
CA ALA A 5 8.52 -12.61 -15.06
C ALA A 5 9.97 -12.91 -14.60
N GLY A 6 10.66 -13.86 -15.23
CA GLY A 6 12.05 -14.20 -14.91
C GLY A 6 12.24 -14.96 -13.58
N LEU A 7 11.21 -15.66 -13.10
CA LEU A 7 11.20 -16.31 -11.78
C LEU A 7 11.63 -17.78 -11.80
N GLU A 8 12.22 -18.24 -12.90
CA GLU A 8 12.74 -19.62 -13.07
C GLU A 8 11.80 -20.72 -12.50
N PRO A 9 10.52 -20.78 -12.91
CA PRO A 9 9.57 -21.69 -12.29
C PRO A 9 9.91 -23.15 -12.56
N ARG A 10 9.74 -23.97 -11.53
CA ARG A 10 9.86 -25.41 -11.57
C ARG A 10 8.51 -26.03 -11.22
N LEU A 11 8.01 -26.85 -12.13
CA LEU A 11 6.75 -27.57 -11.95
C LEU A 11 6.89 -28.69 -10.89
N SER A 12 5.74 -29.13 -10.40
CA SER A 12 5.57 -30.08 -9.29
C SER A 12 6.64 -31.16 -9.23
N TYR A 13 7.20 -31.37 -8.03
CA TYR A 13 8.20 -32.40 -7.79
C TYR A 13 7.99 -33.03 -6.40
N ARG A 14 8.44 -34.28 -6.25
CA ARG A 14 8.21 -35.10 -5.06
C ARG A 14 9.51 -35.49 -4.34
N PRO A 15 10.16 -34.57 -3.61
CA PRO A 15 11.32 -34.92 -2.81
C PRO A 15 10.89 -35.84 -1.64
N LYS A 16 11.40 -37.07 -1.60
CA LYS A 16 11.23 -38.02 -0.47
C LYS A 16 9.77 -38.28 -0.02
N GLY A 17 8.81 -38.21 -0.95
CA GLY A 17 7.39 -38.48 -0.67
C GLY A 17 6.55 -37.27 -0.23
N GLU A 18 7.17 -36.09 -0.09
CA GLU A 18 6.46 -34.83 0.10
C GLU A 18 6.15 -34.21 -1.27
N GLU A 19 4.88 -33.91 -1.56
CA GLU A 19 4.48 -33.27 -2.82
C GLU A 19 4.48 -31.75 -2.68
N ILE A 20 5.16 -31.07 -3.61
CA ILE A 20 5.21 -29.62 -3.75
C ILE A 20 4.66 -29.27 -5.12
N ASP A 21 3.70 -28.34 -5.20
CA ASP A 21 3.05 -27.98 -6.46
C ASP A 21 4.00 -27.25 -7.42
N GLY A 22 4.95 -26.48 -6.88
CA GLY A 22 6.03 -25.90 -7.65
C GLY A 22 7.04 -25.13 -6.80
N ALA A 23 8.02 -24.55 -7.46
CA ALA A 23 8.96 -23.60 -6.85
C ALA A 23 9.38 -22.54 -7.87
N ILE A 24 9.81 -21.38 -7.37
CA ILE A 24 10.42 -20.32 -8.16
C ILE A 24 11.74 -19.88 -7.52
N TRP A 25 12.60 -19.27 -8.31
CA TRP A 25 13.80 -18.59 -7.84
C TRP A 25 13.59 -17.08 -7.91
N PHE A 26 13.78 -16.38 -6.81
CA PHE A 26 13.59 -14.94 -6.74
C PHE A 26 14.64 -14.29 -5.82
N GLU A 27 15.39 -13.32 -6.35
CA GLU A 27 16.37 -12.52 -5.59
C GLU A 27 17.31 -13.35 -4.70
N GLY A 28 17.80 -14.47 -5.23
CA GLY A 28 18.75 -15.34 -4.54
C GLY A 28 18.10 -16.33 -3.56
N ARG A 29 16.78 -16.50 -3.58
CA ARG A 29 16.03 -17.39 -2.68
C ARG A 29 15.13 -18.34 -3.44
N THR A 30 15.00 -19.56 -2.91
CA THR A 30 13.96 -20.50 -3.32
C THR A 30 12.65 -20.12 -2.65
N ILE A 31 11.58 -20.04 -3.43
CA ILE A 31 10.22 -19.87 -2.93
C ILE A 31 9.41 -21.09 -3.37
N LEU A 32 8.96 -21.90 -2.41
CA LEU A 32 8.06 -23.02 -2.69
C LEU A 32 6.66 -22.50 -2.96
N ILE A 33 5.91 -23.18 -3.81
CA ILE A 33 4.55 -22.82 -4.17
C ILE A 33 3.61 -23.97 -3.82
N GLU A 34 2.50 -23.63 -3.18
CA GLU A 34 1.32 -24.48 -3.02
C GLU A 34 0.11 -23.70 -3.54
N ALA A 35 -0.69 -24.30 -4.40
CA ALA A 35 -1.86 -23.67 -4.98
C ALA A 35 -3.11 -24.52 -4.75
N LYS A 36 -4.15 -23.91 -4.20
CA LYS A 36 -5.41 -24.59 -3.88
C LYS A 36 -6.60 -23.93 -4.58
N TRP A 37 -7.39 -24.78 -5.25
CA TRP A 37 -8.58 -24.42 -6.02
C TRP A 37 -9.82 -25.07 -5.42
N THR A 38 -10.19 -24.72 -4.19
CA THR A 38 -11.35 -25.30 -3.48
C THR A 38 -12.46 -24.28 -3.29
N GLN A 39 -13.73 -24.73 -3.21
CA GLN A 39 -14.94 -23.89 -3.13
C GLN A 39 -15.12 -23.09 -1.81
N GLY A 40 -14.28 -23.27 -0.79
CA GLY A 40 -14.38 -22.55 0.49
C GLY A 40 -13.03 -22.01 0.99
N PHE A 41 -13.07 -21.19 2.05
CA PHE A 41 -11.89 -20.64 2.71
C PHE A 41 -10.95 -21.75 3.22
N HIS A 42 -9.64 -21.55 3.08
CA HIS A 42 -8.68 -22.49 3.67
C HIS A 42 -8.50 -22.27 5.17
N PRO A 43 -8.51 -23.36 5.96
CA PRO A 43 -8.20 -23.30 7.37
C PRO A 43 -6.69 -23.16 7.60
N ALA A 44 -6.33 -22.63 8.76
CA ALA A 44 -4.94 -22.47 9.21
C ALA A 44 -4.14 -23.78 9.13
N SER A 45 -4.78 -24.92 9.34
CA SER A 45 -4.14 -26.24 9.29
C SER A 45 -3.48 -26.54 7.94
N SER A 46 -4.08 -26.11 6.81
CA SER A 46 -3.48 -26.29 5.48
C SER A 46 -2.25 -25.39 5.30
N ILE A 47 -2.30 -24.17 5.83
CA ILE A 47 -1.17 -23.23 5.81
C ILE A 47 -0.03 -23.79 6.66
N TYR A 48 -0.30 -24.30 7.86
CA TYR A 48 0.72 -24.91 8.73
C TYR A 48 1.33 -26.19 8.15
N GLN A 49 0.53 -27.01 7.46
CA GLN A 49 1.06 -28.17 6.74
C GLN A 49 2.08 -27.73 5.68
N PHE A 50 1.76 -26.71 4.90
CA PHE A 50 2.70 -26.16 3.92
C PHE A 50 3.91 -25.50 4.58
N LYS A 51 3.72 -24.77 5.68
CA LYS A 51 4.81 -24.21 6.50
C LYS A 51 5.81 -25.28 6.91
N GLY A 52 5.34 -26.43 7.39
CA GLY A 52 6.22 -27.55 7.75
C GLY A 52 7.12 -28.01 6.58
N LYS A 53 6.60 -27.98 5.35
CA LYS A 53 7.38 -28.31 4.14
C LYS A 53 8.48 -27.28 3.88
N VAL A 54 8.18 -25.99 4.09
CA VAL A 54 9.10 -24.86 3.93
C VAL A 54 10.19 -24.90 5.02
N ASP A 55 9.79 -25.12 6.28
CA ASP A 55 10.70 -25.22 7.43
C ASP A 55 11.69 -26.41 7.29
N GLY A 56 11.29 -27.45 6.55
CA GLY A 56 12.16 -28.58 6.21
C GLY A 56 13.21 -28.29 5.11
N LYS A 57 13.31 -27.07 4.60
CA LYS A 57 14.30 -26.67 3.57
C LYS A 57 15.45 -25.85 4.14
N LEU A 58 16.37 -25.41 3.26
CA LEU A 58 17.47 -24.54 3.63
C LEU A 58 16.94 -23.25 4.29
N SER A 59 17.59 -22.82 5.36
CA SER A 59 17.27 -21.53 6.00
C SER A 59 17.24 -20.40 4.97
N GLY A 60 16.20 -19.58 5.01
CA GLY A 60 15.93 -18.53 4.03
C GLY A 60 15.03 -18.95 2.85
N THR A 61 14.65 -20.23 2.76
CA THR A 61 13.56 -20.67 1.86
C THR A 61 12.24 -20.08 2.33
N LEU A 62 11.46 -19.53 1.40
CA LEU A 62 10.13 -18.99 1.68
C LEU A 62 9.06 -19.87 1.03
N GLY A 63 7.81 -19.68 1.44
CA GLY A 63 6.65 -20.27 0.78
C GLY A 63 5.69 -19.22 0.23
N LEU A 64 5.09 -19.50 -0.92
CA LEU A 64 3.95 -18.79 -1.48
C LEU A 64 2.75 -19.74 -1.50
N PHE A 65 1.75 -19.44 -0.66
CA PHE A 65 0.51 -20.20 -0.61
C PHE A 65 -0.58 -19.44 -1.36
N ILE A 66 -1.15 -20.03 -2.41
CA ILE A 66 -2.18 -19.44 -3.26
C ILE A 66 -3.53 -20.11 -2.97
N SER A 67 -4.52 -19.33 -2.53
CA SER A 67 -5.90 -19.77 -2.30
C SER A 67 -6.89 -19.01 -3.16
N MET A 68 -7.51 -19.64 -4.15
CA MET A 68 -8.43 -18.92 -5.04
C MET A 68 -9.68 -18.36 -4.37
N ASN A 69 -10.10 -18.93 -3.24
CA ASN A 69 -11.23 -18.45 -2.44
C ASN A 69 -10.78 -17.82 -1.10
N GLY A 70 -9.50 -17.47 -0.97
CA GLY A 70 -8.96 -16.77 0.19
C GLY A 70 -8.78 -17.62 1.44
N PHE A 71 -8.60 -16.95 2.57
CA PHE A 71 -8.30 -17.54 3.88
C PHE A 71 -9.32 -17.07 4.91
N SER A 72 -9.59 -17.87 5.95
CA SER A 72 -10.40 -17.35 7.05
C SER A 72 -9.61 -16.29 7.84
N PRO A 73 -10.26 -15.25 8.39
CA PRO A 73 -9.58 -14.22 9.20
C PRO A 73 -8.73 -14.84 10.33
N ASP A 74 -9.31 -15.78 11.08
CA ASP A 74 -8.63 -16.51 12.15
C ASP A 74 -7.35 -17.25 11.69
N SER A 75 -7.26 -17.62 10.41
CA SER A 75 -6.10 -18.33 9.86
C SER A 75 -4.92 -17.42 9.59
N VAL A 76 -5.19 -16.16 9.21
CA VAL A 76 -4.15 -15.14 9.02
C VAL A 76 -3.62 -14.70 10.38
N ASP A 77 -4.51 -14.44 11.35
CA ASP A 77 -4.14 -14.04 12.70
C ASP A 77 -3.28 -15.11 13.40
N ALA A 78 -3.64 -16.38 13.25
CA ALA A 78 -2.86 -17.49 13.79
C ALA A 78 -1.44 -17.58 13.16
N LEU A 79 -1.31 -17.26 11.88
CA LEU A 79 -0.02 -17.25 11.19
C LEU A 79 0.86 -16.10 11.69
N VAL A 80 0.30 -14.89 11.85
CA VAL A 80 1.00 -13.70 12.34
C VAL A 80 1.38 -13.84 13.83
N ALA A 81 0.56 -14.51 14.63
CA ALA A 81 0.90 -14.84 16.02
C ALA A 81 2.05 -15.87 16.14
N GLY A 82 2.29 -16.65 15.09
CA GLY A 82 3.45 -17.54 14.98
C GLY A 82 4.74 -16.75 14.80
N LYS A 83 5.72 -16.95 15.70
CA LYS A 83 6.94 -16.12 15.80
C LYS A 83 7.84 -16.06 14.56
N GLU A 84 7.63 -16.90 13.54
CA GLU A 84 8.41 -16.91 12.31
C GLU A 84 7.52 -16.92 11.06
N LEU A 85 7.43 -15.76 10.41
CA LEU A 85 6.76 -15.56 9.13
C LEU A 85 7.73 -15.84 7.98
N ASN A 86 7.67 -17.06 7.43
CA ASN A 86 8.38 -17.44 6.20
C ASN A 86 7.44 -17.79 5.04
N LEU A 87 6.16 -17.40 5.17
CA LEU A 87 5.12 -17.60 4.16
C LEU A 87 4.56 -16.27 3.68
N ILE A 88 4.28 -16.22 2.38
CA ILE A 88 3.48 -15.21 1.71
C ILE A 88 2.17 -15.85 1.28
N LEU A 89 1.06 -15.17 1.52
CA LEU A 89 -0.27 -15.58 1.14
C LEU A 89 -0.74 -14.78 -0.06
N ALA A 90 -1.30 -15.47 -1.03
CA ALA A 90 -1.99 -14.86 -2.16
C ALA A 90 -3.36 -15.49 -2.37
N ASP A 91 -4.31 -14.72 -2.86
CA ASP A 91 -5.67 -15.20 -3.12
C ASP A 91 -6.15 -15.00 -4.56
N GLY A 92 -7.41 -15.33 -4.81
CA GLY A 92 -8.01 -15.16 -6.13
C GLY A 92 -8.06 -13.71 -6.61
N ASP A 93 -8.16 -12.73 -5.71
CA ASP A 93 -8.11 -11.31 -6.08
C ASP A 93 -6.71 -10.89 -6.50
N ASP A 94 -5.67 -11.44 -5.86
CA ASP A 94 -4.29 -11.24 -6.31
C ASP A 94 -4.06 -11.79 -7.73
N ILE A 95 -4.56 -12.99 -8.00
CA ILE A 95 -4.46 -13.60 -9.34
C ILE A 95 -5.24 -12.81 -10.38
N ARG A 96 -6.47 -12.36 -10.05
CA ARG A 96 -7.26 -11.47 -10.92
C ARG A 96 -6.54 -10.15 -11.18
N THR A 97 -5.91 -9.57 -10.15
CA THR A 97 -5.14 -8.33 -10.26
C THR A 97 -3.97 -8.48 -11.22
N LEU A 98 -3.19 -9.57 -11.09
CA LEU A 98 -2.11 -9.90 -12.02
C LEU A 98 -2.59 -10.13 -13.45
N ALA A 99 -3.77 -10.72 -13.62
CA ALA A 99 -4.33 -10.98 -14.96
C ALA A 99 -4.89 -9.71 -15.65
N ASN A 100 -5.37 -8.75 -14.87
CA ASN A 100 -6.09 -7.58 -15.38
C ASN A 100 -5.26 -6.29 -15.41
N THR A 101 -4.00 -6.33 -14.98
CA THR A 101 -3.12 -5.15 -14.88
C THR A 101 -1.80 -5.41 -15.61
N THR A 102 -0.97 -4.37 -15.74
CA THR A 102 0.41 -4.49 -16.24
C THR A 102 1.40 -4.98 -15.18
N LEU A 103 0.94 -5.28 -13.96
CA LEU A 103 1.79 -5.72 -12.85
C LEU A 103 2.36 -7.11 -13.14
N THR A 104 3.68 -7.24 -13.17
CA THR A 104 4.33 -8.54 -13.35
C THR A 104 4.31 -9.35 -12.05
N ALA A 105 4.39 -10.68 -12.16
CA ALA A 105 4.47 -11.56 -10.99
C ALA A 105 5.72 -11.27 -10.12
N SER A 106 6.81 -10.79 -10.73
CA SER A 106 8.04 -10.41 -10.02
C SER A 106 7.82 -9.15 -9.17
N GLU A 107 7.15 -8.12 -9.71
CA GLU A 107 6.82 -6.89 -8.98
C GLU A 107 5.81 -7.15 -7.85
N ALA A 108 4.77 -7.93 -8.13
CA ALA A 108 3.78 -8.33 -7.13
C ALA A 108 4.42 -9.07 -5.95
N LEU A 109 5.29 -10.05 -6.26
CA LEU A 109 5.99 -10.83 -5.25
C LEU A 109 6.93 -9.96 -4.42
N ARG A 110 7.70 -9.07 -5.07
CA ARG A 110 8.56 -8.11 -4.36
C ARG A 110 7.76 -7.26 -3.36
N ARG A 111 6.58 -6.78 -3.76
CA ARG A 111 5.74 -5.94 -2.91
C ARG A 111 5.19 -6.71 -1.71
N LYS A 112 4.63 -7.91 -1.93
CA LYS A 112 4.18 -8.77 -0.83
C LYS A 112 5.31 -9.15 0.13
N LEU A 113 6.51 -9.43 -0.38
CA LEU A 113 7.68 -9.72 0.45
C LEU A 113 8.10 -8.52 1.29
N ARG A 114 8.06 -7.31 0.71
CA ARG A 114 8.34 -6.08 1.44
C ARG A 114 7.35 -5.87 2.59
N GLU A 115 6.06 -6.03 2.31
CA GLU A 115 5.01 -5.86 3.32
C GLU A 115 5.09 -6.90 4.45
N ALA A 116 5.39 -8.15 4.10
CA ALA A 116 5.63 -9.19 5.09
C ALA A 116 6.89 -8.93 5.92
N GLY A 117 7.98 -8.48 5.29
CA GLY A 117 9.26 -8.24 5.96
C GLY A 117 9.30 -6.98 6.82
N GLU A 118 8.65 -5.89 6.38
CA GLU A 118 8.66 -4.59 7.06
C GLU A 118 7.54 -4.46 8.10
N TYR A 119 6.35 -5.00 7.81
CA TYR A 119 5.16 -4.81 8.64
C TYR A 119 4.58 -6.10 9.23
N GLY A 120 5.17 -7.26 8.90
CA GLY A 120 4.65 -8.55 9.37
C GLY A 120 3.31 -8.94 8.74
N ASN A 121 2.98 -8.40 7.57
CA ASN A 121 1.73 -8.69 6.87
C ASN A 121 1.95 -9.70 5.71
N PRO A 122 1.75 -11.01 5.94
CA PRO A 122 1.98 -12.03 4.91
C PRO A 122 0.90 -12.06 3.82
N SER A 123 -0.27 -11.43 4.03
CA SER A 123 -1.42 -11.46 3.13
C SER A 123 -1.76 -10.10 2.52
N PHE A 124 -0.76 -9.24 2.33
CA PHE A 124 -0.97 -7.92 1.74
C PHE A 124 -1.66 -8.00 0.37
N PRO A 125 -2.82 -7.36 0.15
CA PRO A 125 -3.60 -7.50 -1.08
C PRO A 125 -2.97 -6.72 -2.25
N LEU A 126 -2.80 -7.36 -3.42
CA LEU A 126 -2.23 -6.72 -4.61
C LEU A 126 -3.15 -5.65 -5.21
N SER A 127 -4.46 -5.70 -4.96
CA SER A 127 -5.39 -4.66 -5.40
C SER A 127 -5.00 -3.28 -4.86
N SER A 128 -4.41 -3.22 -3.65
CA SER A 128 -3.84 -2.00 -3.10
C SER A 128 -2.66 -1.44 -3.92
N ILE A 129 -1.97 -2.27 -4.71
CA ILE A 129 -0.81 -1.89 -5.55
C ILE A 129 -1.24 -1.25 -6.86
N VAL A 130 -2.41 -1.59 -7.40
CA VAL A 130 -2.89 -0.97 -8.65
C VAL A 130 -3.13 0.53 -8.44
N HIS A 131 -3.45 0.93 -7.21
CA HIS A 131 -3.48 2.34 -6.81
C HIS A 131 -2.08 2.96 -6.63
N ASP A 132 -1.02 2.17 -6.76
CA ASP A 132 0.33 2.41 -6.21
C ASP A 132 1.46 2.15 -7.24
N SER A 133 1.22 2.07 -8.56
CA SER A 133 2.25 1.76 -9.59
C SER A 133 2.65 2.93 -10.53
N PRO A 134 3.94 3.07 -10.95
CA PRO A 134 4.47 4.23 -11.68
C PRO A 134 4.27 4.14 -13.20
N ALA A 135 3.28 4.86 -13.71
CA ALA A 135 3.25 5.28 -15.11
C ALA A 135 2.94 6.78 -15.16
N LEU A 136 3.87 7.56 -15.70
CA LEU A 136 3.69 8.96 -16.09
C LEU A 136 3.72 9.00 -17.62
N PRO A 137 2.68 9.58 -18.22
CA PRO A 137 2.75 11.00 -18.63
C PRO A 137 1.58 11.84 -18.07
N GLY A 138 1.87 12.99 -17.47
CA GLY A 138 0.89 14.05 -17.16
C GLY A 138 0.01 13.89 -15.91
N GLY A 139 0.16 12.80 -15.14
CA GLY A 139 -0.59 12.57 -13.90
C GLY A 139 0.03 13.28 -12.68
N ARG A 140 -0.81 13.94 -11.87
CA ARG A 140 -0.41 14.52 -10.57
C ARG A 140 -0.08 13.41 -9.57
N ILE A 141 0.97 13.59 -8.77
CA ILE A 141 1.34 12.71 -7.66
C ILE A 141 1.07 13.45 -6.35
N VAL A 142 0.40 12.78 -5.42
CA VAL A 142 0.14 13.24 -4.05
C VAL A 142 1.02 12.41 -3.11
N ILE A 143 1.89 13.05 -2.34
CA ILE A 143 2.81 12.40 -1.41
C ILE A 143 2.34 12.69 0.01
N THR A 144 2.12 11.65 0.81
CA THR A 144 1.75 11.73 2.23
C THR A 144 2.90 11.26 3.12
N GLU A 145 2.81 11.51 4.42
CA GLU A 145 3.84 11.08 5.37
C GLU A 145 3.79 9.58 5.58
N GLY A 146 2.61 9.05 5.89
CA GLY A 146 2.41 7.65 6.24
C GLY A 146 1.51 6.88 5.29
N GLN A 147 1.57 5.55 5.39
CA GLN A 147 0.68 4.63 4.66
C GLN A 147 -0.79 4.75 5.09
N ALA A 148 -1.05 5.14 6.35
CA ALA A 148 -2.40 5.37 6.83
C ALA A 148 -3.08 6.53 6.07
N ASP A 149 -2.34 7.61 5.82
CA ASP A 149 -2.82 8.77 5.07
C ASP A 149 -3.20 8.38 3.64
N VAL A 150 -2.38 7.55 2.99
CA VAL A 150 -2.67 7.00 1.65
C VAL A 150 -4.03 6.31 1.66
N LEU A 151 -4.29 5.45 2.65
CA LEU A 151 -5.56 4.76 2.81
C LEU A 151 -6.73 5.76 2.95
N TYR A 152 -6.58 6.81 3.77
CA TYR A 152 -7.64 7.80 3.96
C TYR A 152 -7.93 8.56 2.67
N LEU A 153 -6.90 9.05 1.98
CA LEU A 153 -7.04 9.81 0.75
C LEU A 153 -7.63 8.95 -0.39
N GLN A 154 -7.20 7.69 -0.53
CA GLN A 154 -7.80 6.74 -1.48
C GLN A 154 -9.26 6.44 -1.16
N SER A 155 -9.59 6.34 0.14
CA SER A 155 -10.98 6.16 0.60
C SER A 155 -11.85 7.37 0.25
N VAL A 156 -11.30 8.58 0.37
CA VAL A 156 -11.96 9.82 -0.07
C VAL A 156 -12.19 9.83 -1.59
N GLN A 157 -11.18 9.47 -2.39
CA GLN A 157 -11.32 9.37 -3.86
C GLN A 157 -12.41 8.36 -4.25
N THR A 158 -12.42 7.20 -3.59
CA THR A 158 -13.41 6.14 -3.83
C THR A 158 -14.81 6.58 -3.47
N LEU A 159 -14.96 7.30 -2.35
CA LEU A 159 -16.27 7.73 -1.85
C LEU A 159 -16.87 8.88 -2.67
N LEU A 160 -16.08 9.92 -2.94
CA LEU A 160 -16.57 11.17 -3.54
C LEU A 160 -16.50 11.18 -5.07
N GLY A 161 -15.75 10.26 -5.66
CA GLY A 161 -15.49 10.25 -7.10
C GLY A 161 -14.54 11.38 -7.52
N THR A 162 -13.73 11.12 -8.54
CA THR A 162 -12.73 12.07 -9.01
C THR A 162 -12.78 12.24 -10.52
N SER A 163 -12.50 13.44 -11.01
CA SER A 163 -12.40 13.72 -12.44
C SER A 163 -11.04 13.31 -13.02
N ALA A 164 -10.02 13.23 -12.17
CA ALA A 164 -8.70 12.69 -12.45
C ALA A 164 -8.22 12.03 -11.15
N THR A 165 -7.72 10.80 -11.23
CA THR A 165 -7.19 10.07 -10.08
C THR A 165 -5.68 10.32 -9.99
N PRO A 166 -5.21 11.34 -9.24
CA PRO A 166 -3.79 11.44 -8.95
C PRO A 166 -3.35 10.19 -8.19
N ARG A 167 -2.10 9.81 -8.41
CA ARG A 167 -1.50 8.71 -7.66
C ARG A 167 -1.13 9.21 -6.27
N ILE A 168 -1.51 8.47 -5.24
CA ILE A 168 -1.20 8.80 -3.85
C ILE A 168 -0.13 7.84 -3.37
N VAL A 169 0.98 8.35 -2.86
CA VAL A 169 2.11 7.55 -2.38
C VAL A 169 2.53 8.01 -0.98
N SER A 170 2.94 7.06 -0.15
CA SER A 170 3.52 7.36 1.16
C SER A 170 5.02 7.57 1.03
N ALA A 171 5.54 8.61 1.68
CA ALA A 171 6.98 8.81 1.85
C ALA A 171 7.63 7.80 2.80
N GLY A 172 6.83 7.15 3.66
CA GLY A 172 7.35 6.22 4.68
C GLY A 172 7.86 6.96 5.92
N GLY A 173 7.39 8.19 6.13
CA GLY A 173 7.70 9.07 7.24
C GLY A 173 8.13 10.46 6.80
N PRO A 174 8.02 11.47 7.69
CA PRO A 174 8.38 12.86 7.41
C PRO A 174 9.81 13.05 6.91
N SER A 175 10.77 12.31 7.48
CA SER A 175 12.20 12.43 7.15
C SER A 175 12.56 11.91 5.76
N ALA A 176 11.72 11.05 5.17
CA ALA A 176 11.95 10.46 3.85
C ALA A 176 11.37 11.30 2.70
N MET A 177 10.43 12.22 3.00
CA MET A 177 9.78 13.07 2.00
C MET A 177 10.77 13.85 1.11
N PRO A 178 11.77 14.58 1.66
CA PRO A 178 12.70 15.35 0.84
C PRO A 178 13.45 14.50 -0.19
N SER A 179 13.92 13.32 0.22
CA SER A 179 14.65 12.41 -0.66
C SER A 179 13.77 11.80 -1.75
N LEU A 180 12.50 11.49 -1.43
CA LEU A 180 11.54 11.00 -2.41
C LEU A 180 11.24 12.08 -3.47
N VAL A 181 10.98 13.31 -3.04
CA VAL A 181 10.76 14.45 -3.96
C VAL A 181 11.97 14.65 -4.86
N GLN A 182 13.18 14.70 -4.29
CA GLN A 182 14.40 14.87 -5.08
C GLN A 182 14.57 13.75 -6.12
N SER A 183 14.23 12.51 -5.77
CA SER A 183 14.29 11.38 -6.70
C SER A 183 13.29 11.57 -7.85
N LEU A 184 12.07 12.02 -7.56
CA LEU A 184 11.05 12.30 -8.58
C LEU A 184 11.46 13.44 -9.52
N LEU A 185 12.18 14.45 -9.01
CA LEU A 185 12.69 15.58 -9.81
C LEU A 185 13.81 15.18 -10.78
N THR A 186 14.39 13.98 -10.64
CA THR A 186 15.41 13.45 -11.58
C THR A 186 14.81 12.64 -12.73
N VAL A 187 13.52 12.34 -12.68
CA VAL A 187 12.81 11.60 -13.73
C VAL A 187 12.41 12.56 -14.87
N GLY A 188 12.61 12.14 -16.12
CA GLY A 188 12.58 13.02 -17.30
C GLY A 188 11.32 13.87 -17.49
N GLU A 189 10.12 13.28 -17.45
CA GLU A 189 8.87 14.05 -17.38
C GLU A 189 8.52 14.27 -15.93
N THR A 190 8.63 15.51 -15.45
CA THR A 190 8.34 15.82 -14.06
C THR A 190 6.83 15.91 -13.83
N PRO A 191 6.27 15.11 -12.91
CA PRO A 191 4.86 15.19 -12.55
C PRO A 191 4.56 16.49 -11.81
N SER A 192 3.28 16.92 -11.81
CA SER A 192 2.82 17.87 -10.78
C SER A 192 2.85 17.15 -9.44
N ILE A 193 3.66 17.65 -8.50
CA ILE A 193 3.83 17.04 -7.18
C ILE A 193 3.01 17.84 -6.17
N VAL A 194 2.22 17.15 -5.35
CA VAL A 194 1.54 17.70 -4.19
C VAL A 194 2.05 16.97 -2.96
N LEU A 195 2.53 17.70 -1.95
CA LEU A 195 2.84 17.13 -0.64
C LEU A 195 1.72 17.47 0.34
N VAL A 196 1.24 16.45 1.03
CA VAL A 196 0.23 16.55 2.08
C VAL A 196 0.94 16.27 3.39
N ILE A 197 0.94 17.27 4.27
CA ILE A 197 1.76 17.32 5.48
C ILE A 197 0.86 17.75 6.62
N ASP A 198 0.97 17.13 7.78
CA ASP A 198 0.22 17.55 8.95
C ASP A 198 0.75 18.90 9.49
N GLN A 199 -0.13 19.73 10.05
CA GLN A 199 0.24 21.06 10.54
C GLN A 199 1.27 21.01 11.68
N ASP A 200 1.28 19.95 12.48
CA ASP A 200 2.20 19.80 13.61
C ASP A 200 3.67 19.77 13.17
N LEU A 201 3.94 19.39 11.92
CA LEU A 201 5.28 19.40 11.33
C LEU A 201 5.73 20.76 10.81
N GLU A 202 4.89 21.80 10.83
CA GLU A 202 5.23 23.11 10.29
C GLU A 202 6.41 23.77 11.05
N SER A 203 6.55 23.45 12.33
CA SER A 203 7.66 23.91 13.17
C SER A 203 8.93 23.04 13.10
N SER A 204 8.91 21.97 12.31
CA SER A 204 10.00 21.00 12.22
C SER A 204 11.05 21.37 11.15
N PRO A 205 12.26 20.76 11.19
CA PRO A 205 13.27 20.92 10.13
C PRO A 205 12.77 20.51 8.73
N LEU A 206 11.67 19.76 8.65
CA LEU A 206 11.05 19.39 7.38
C LEU A 206 10.55 20.62 6.62
N HIS A 207 10.01 21.62 7.33
CA HIS A 207 9.44 22.81 6.68
C HIS A 207 10.48 23.52 5.82
N GLU A 208 11.66 23.80 6.36
CA GLU A 208 12.74 24.47 5.64
C GLU A 208 13.28 23.61 4.49
N ALA A 209 13.42 22.29 4.70
CA ALA A 209 13.86 21.36 3.67
C ALA A 209 12.90 21.32 2.47
N LEU A 210 11.58 21.25 2.72
CA LEU A 210 10.57 21.23 1.66
C LEU A 210 10.45 22.58 0.93
N ARG A 211 10.60 23.70 1.64
CA ARG A 211 10.63 25.04 1.01
C ARG A 211 11.84 25.21 0.08
N SER A 212 13.01 24.73 0.52
CA SER A 212 14.22 24.73 -0.32
C SER A 212 14.02 23.89 -1.59
N LEU A 213 13.47 22.68 -1.44
CA LEU A 213 13.15 21.79 -2.57
C LEU A 213 12.08 22.37 -3.50
N GLN A 214 11.05 23.01 -2.97
CA GLN A 214 10.03 23.71 -3.76
C GLN A 214 10.67 24.79 -4.63
N THR A 215 11.54 25.61 -4.05
CA THR A 215 12.27 26.67 -4.78
C THR A 215 13.19 26.08 -5.86
N GLU A 216 13.88 24.99 -5.56
CA GLU A 216 14.74 24.28 -6.52
C GLU A 216 13.93 23.71 -7.69
N ALA A 217 12.80 23.05 -7.40
CA ALA A 217 11.93 22.46 -8.41
C ALA A 217 11.30 23.51 -9.32
N GLU A 218 10.84 24.63 -8.76
CA GLU A 218 10.27 25.75 -9.51
C GLU A 218 11.30 26.36 -10.48
N SER A 219 12.56 26.48 -10.06
CA SER A 219 13.65 26.95 -10.93
C SER A 219 13.90 26.03 -12.14
N ARG A 220 13.51 24.76 -12.04
CA ARG A 220 13.60 23.73 -13.09
C ARG A 220 12.28 23.56 -13.86
N GLY A 221 11.28 24.41 -13.62
CA GLY A 221 9.98 24.37 -14.29
C GLY A 221 9.04 23.28 -13.78
N THR A 222 9.29 22.71 -12.60
CA THR A 222 8.42 21.69 -11.98
C THR A 222 7.61 22.31 -10.86
N ALA A 223 6.29 22.15 -10.90
CA ALA A 223 5.39 22.66 -9.86
C ALA A 223 5.31 21.68 -8.68
N ILE A 224 5.70 22.16 -7.49
CA ILE A 224 5.49 21.49 -6.21
C ILE A 224 4.47 22.31 -5.40
N GLU A 225 3.35 21.68 -5.04
CA GLU A 225 2.33 22.23 -4.14
C GLU A 225 2.52 21.64 -2.74
N LEU A 226 2.59 22.48 -1.71
CA LEU A 226 2.67 22.06 -0.30
C LEU A 226 1.32 22.35 0.36
N ILE A 227 0.65 21.31 0.86
CA ILE A 227 -0.62 21.41 1.57
C ILE A 227 -0.39 21.00 3.02
N TRP A 228 -0.37 22.00 3.90
CA TRP A 228 -0.34 21.80 5.35
C TRP A 228 -1.77 21.62 5.84
N VAL A 229 -2.13 20.40 6.26
CA VAL A 229 -3.51 20.05 6.63
C VAL A 229 -3.75 20.42 8.09
N GLU A 230 -4.75 21.28 8.30
CA GLU A 230 -5.09 21.78 9.62
C GLU A 230 -6.37 21.11 10.17
N PRO A 231 -6.38 20.62 11.42
CA PRO A 231 -5.23 20.53 12.33
C PRO A 231 -4.31 19.34 12.01
N GLU A 232 -4.88 18.18 11.68
CA GLU A 232 -4.18 16.96 11.24
C GLU A 232 -5.12 16.24 10.27
N LEU A 233 -4.59 15.42 9.35
CA LEU A 233 -5.37 14.84 8.26
C LEU A 233 -6.62 14.07 8.72
N GLU A 234 -6.52 13.21 9.74
CA GLU A 234 -7.68 12.43 10.19
C GLU A 234 -8.76 13.29 10.83
N VAL A 235 -8.36 14.38 11.48
CA VAL A 235 -9.28 15.31 12.12
C VAL A 235 -9.95 16.19 11.07
N ALA A 236 -9.19 16.67 10.08
CA ALA A 236 -9.73 17.43 8.95
C ALA A 236 -10.75 16.61 8.16
N LEU A 237 -10.50 15.32 7.96
CA LEU A 237 -11.43 14.38 7.32
C LEU A 237 -12.59 13.93 8.23
N GLY A 238 -12.62 14.34 9.50
CA GLY A 238 -13.61 13.92 10.50
C GLY A 238 -13.59 12.42 10.80
N LEU A 239 -12.45 11.76 10.61
CA LEU A 239 -12.19 10.37 11.02
C LEU A 239 -11.86 10.27 12.51
N SER A 240 -11.33 11.35 13.08
CA SER A 240 -11.02 11.51 14.51
C SER A 240 -11.50 12.88 15.00
N SER A 241 -11.53 13.05 16.32
CA SER A 241 -11.83 14.32 16.98
C SER A 241 -10.53 14.95 17.51
N PRO A 242 -10.40 16.30 17.54
CA PRO A 242 -9.18 16.97 18.00
C PRO A 242 -8.80 16.64 19.44
N ASP A 243 -9.78 16.30 20.29
CA ASP A 243 -9.60 15.96 21.71
C ASP A 243 -9.08 14.53 21.94
N VAL A 244 -9.06 13.67 20.91
CA VAL A 244 -8.54 12.30 21.03
C VAL A 244 -7.02 12.32 20.89
N PRO A 245 -6.24 11.89 21.90
CA PRO A 245 -4.78 11.84 21.82
C PRO A 245 -4.29 10.91 20.71
N TRP A 246 -3.14 11.20 20.12
CA TRP A 246 -2.60 10.44 18.98
C TRP A 246 -2.40 8.95 19.31
N GLU A 247 -2.05 8.58 20.55
CA GLU A 247 -1.90 7.19 20.98
C GLU A 247 -3.23 6.42 20.90
N ALA A 248 -4.34 7.12 21.19
CA ALA A 248 -5.69 6.58 21.15
C ALA A 248 -6.23 6.50 19.72
N ARG A 249 -5.53 7.05 18.72
CA ARG A 249 -5.88 6.96 17.29
C ARG A 249 -5.24 5.76 16.58
N LYS A 250 -4.46 4.94 17.29
CA LYS A 250 -3.76 3.77 16.72
C LYS A 250 -4.68 2.79 15.97
N TRP A 251 -5.95 2.70 16.36
CA TRP A 251 -6.95 1.86 15.70
C TRP A 251 -7.25 2.32 14.26
N LEU A 252 -7.13 3.62 13.94
CA LEU A 252 -7.31 4.13 12.57
C LEU A 252 -6.27 3.55 11.62
N ARG A 253 -5.03 3.38 12.09
CA ARG A 253 -3.93 2.77 11.32
C ARG A 253 -4.12 1.26 11.07
N GLN A 254 -5.04 0.63 11.79
CA GLN A 254 -5.39 -0.79 11.64
C GLN A 254 -6.72 -0.98 10.89
N SER A 255 -7.38 0.11 10.50
CA SER A 255 -8.68 0.06 9.84
C SER A 255 -8.55 -0.46 8.40
N SER A 256 -9.55 -1.22 7.95
CA SER A 256 -9.65 -1.63 6.54
C SER A 256 -10.19 -0.48 5.68
N PRO A 257 -9.99 -0.50 4.34
CA PRO A 257 -10.60 0.48 3.43
C PRO A 257 -12.11 0.63 3.62
N ASP A 258 -12.83 -0.49 3.78
CA ASP A 258 -14.28 -0.47 4.00
C ASP A 258 -14.68 0.22 5.31
N GLU A 259 -13.89 0.05 6.37
CA GLU A 259 -14.15 0.73 7.64
C GLU A 259 -13.94 2.24 7.52
N VAL A 260 -12.86 2.67 6.87
CA VAL A 260 -12.57 4.08 6.63
C VAL A 260 -13.68 4.70 5.77
N ILE A 261 -14.06 4.06 4.65
CA ILE A 261 -15.16 4.53 3.78
C ILE A 261 -16.47 4.62 4.56
N ARG A 262 -16.80 3.63 5.40
CA ARG A 262 -18.02 3.66 6.23
C ARG A 262 -18.04 4.86 7.17
N ARG A 263 -16.91 5.23 7.77
CA ARG A 263 -16.79 6.42 8.62
C ARG A 263 -16.88 7.70 7.80
N LEU A 264 -16.17 7.79 6.68
CA LEU A 264 -16.26 8.93 5.77
C LEU A 264 -17.69 9.15 5.25
N ARG A 265 -18.50 8.10 5.07
CA ARG A 265 -19.93 8.24 4.70
C ARG A 265 -20.76 8.93 5.78
N THR A 266 -20.38 8.78 7.05
CA THR A 266 -21.04 9.47 8.16
C THR A 266 -20.53 10.90 8.34
N THR A 267 -19.44 11.25 7.68
CA THR A 267 -18.83 12.57 7.72
C THR A 267 -19.14 13.33 6.43
N ASP A 268 -19.73 14.52 6.54
CA ASP A 268 -19.94 15.39 5.37
C ASP A 268 -18.64 16.13 5.01
N VAL A 269 -17.68 15.39 4.43
CA VAL A 269 -16.37 15.90 4.02
C VAL A 269 -16.46 17.13 3.08
N PRO A 270 -17.37 17.16 2.07
CA PRO A 270 -17.60 18.37 1.27
C PRO A 270 -18.02 19.59 2.11
N SER A 271 -18.91 19.41 3.09
CA SER A 271 -19.29 20.50 3.99
C SER A 271 -18.12 20.96 4.88
N LEU A 272 -17.31 20.04 5.41
CA LEU A 272 -16.10 20.38 6.18
C LEU A 272 -15.12 21.23 5.36
N ALA A 273 -14.96 20.93 4.06
CA ALA A 273 -14.10 21.69 3.15
C ALA A 273 -14.59 23.13 2.87
N ARG A 274 -15.86 23.46 3.18
CA ARG A 274 -16.37 24.84 3.07
C ARG A 274 -15.80 25.75 4.16
N SER A 275 -15.45 25.19 5.32
CA SER A 275 -14.86 25.91 6.45
C SER A 275 -13.37 25.64 6.67
N ASN A 276 -12.78 24.68 5.95
CA ASN A 276 -11.37 24.33 6.06
C ASN A 276 -10.67 24.46 4.69
N ASP A 277 -9.83 25.49 4.55
CA ASP A 277 -9.14 25.79 3.29
C ASP A 277 -8.09 24.74 2.94
N SER A 278 -7.35 24.19 3.91
CA SER A 278 -6.38 23.12 3.67
C SER A 278 -7.04 21.85 3.14
N LEU A 279 -8.20 21.48 3.72
CA LEU A 279 -9.01 20.36 3.24
C LEU A 279 -9.56 20.63 1.83
N ARG A 280 -9.97 21.86 1.54
CA ARG A 280 -10.42 22.22 0.19
C ARG A 280 -9.31 22.09 -0.84
N GLN A 281 -8.10 22.55 -0.52
CA GLN A 281 -6.91 22.39 -1.36
C GLN A 281 -6.61 20.90 -1.58
N LEU A 282 -6.68 20.09 -0.52
CA LEU A 282 -6.48 18.65 -0.58
C LEU A 282 -7.50 17.96 -1.50
N LEU A 283 -8.80 18.25 -1.36
CA LEU A 283 -9.84 17.67 -2.22
C LEU A 283 -9.62 18.04 -3.70
N ARG A 284 -9.22 19.29 -3.98
CA ARG A 284 -8.83 19.73 -5.33
C ARG A 284 -7.59 18.98 -5.82
N ALA A 285 -6.59 18.79 -4.96
CA ALA A 285 -5.38 18.03 -5.29
C ALA A 285 -5.74 16.61 -5.70
N LEU A 286 -6.67 15.97 -4.97
CA LEU A 286 -7.22 14.64 -5.21
C LEU A 286 -8.11 14.53 -6.46
N GLY A 287 -8.44 15.64 -7.12
CA GLY A 287 -9.33 15.66 -8.28
C GLY A 287 -10.81 15.42 -7.93
N VAL A 288 -11.20 15.60 -6.66
CA VAL A 288 -12.58 15.48 -6.21
C VAL A 288 -13.39 16.65 -6.78
N ASN A 289 -14.54 16.33 -7.39
CA ASN A 289 -15.40 17.35 -7.98
C ASN A 289 -16.26 17.98 -6.87
N THR A 290 -15.84 19.13 -6.35
CA THR A 290 -16.52 19.83 -5.24
C THR A 290 -17.74 20.64 -5.68
N ALA A 291 -18.19 20.50 -6.94
CA ALA A 291 -19.40 21.12 -7.45
C ALA A 291 -20.66 20.39 -6.96
N ALA A 292 -21.05 20.64 -5.71
CA ALA A 292 -22.40 20.45 -5.16
C ALA A 292 -22.71 21.46 -4.05
#